data_AF-A0A6A6R7M2-F1
#
_entry.id   AF-A0A6A6R7M2-F1
#
_cell.length_a   1.000
_cell.length_b   1.000
_cell.length_c   1.000
_cell.angle_alpha   90.00
_cell.angle_beta   90.00
_cell.angle_gamma   90.00
#
_symmetry.space_group_name_H-M   'P 1'
#
loop_
_entity.id
_entity.type
_entity.pdbx_description
1 polymer ?
#
loop_
_entity_poly.entity_id
_entity_poly.type
_entity_poly.pdbx_seq_one_letter_code
_entity_poly.pdbx_strand_id
1 'polypeptide(L)'
;MKTTTILSTLFLSTLVLAAPLSTVANRQAQNLQTFTGALGGIAATPIEDSGNPDRQFSVKGDTFVNLSAALQRSCDQQFNACANAANAGTGNFTVADCSAQQNACGAAN
;
A
#
# COMPACT_ATOMS: atom_id res chain seq x y z
N MET A 1 52.59 -38.46 48.39
CA MET A 1 52.88 -38.14 46.96
C MET A 1 51.68 -38.58 46.13
N LYS A 2 50.96 -37.63 45.51
CA LYS A 2 50.07 -37.79 44.33
C LYS A 2 49.27 -36.48 44.17
N THR A 3 49.90 -35.43 43.63
CA THR A 3 49.80 -34.95 42.23
C THR A 3 48.40 -34.45 41.83
N THR A 4 48.25 -33.14 42.02
CA THR A 4 47.24 -32.25 41.44
C THR A 4 47.49 -32.08 39.94
N THR A 5 46.45 -32.03 39.12
CA THR A 5 46.56 -31.57 37.72
C THR A 5 45.37 -30.65 37.42
N ILE A 6 45.67 -29.38 37.14
CA ILE A 6 44.72 -28.33 36.80
C ILE A 6 44.67 -28.26 35.27
N LEU A 7 43.50 -28.51 34.68
CA LEU A 7 43.28 -28.39 33.24
C LEU A 7 42.78 -26.97 32.95
N SER A 8 43.67 -26.14 32.40
CA SER A 8 43.39 -24.74 32.05
C SER A 8 42.67 -24.67 30.69
N THR A 9 41.43 -24.20 30.68
CA THR A 9 40.63 -23.99 29.46
C THR A 9 40.85 -22.58 28.91
N LEU A 10 41.54 -22.48 27.77
CA LEU A 10 41.60 -21.25 26.99
C LEU A 10 40.29 -21.08 26.22
N PHE A 11 39.42 -20.18 26.69
CA PHE A 11 38.30 -19.66 25.90
C PHE A 11 38.82 -18.54 25.00
N LEU A 12 38.91 -18.80 23.69
CA LEU A 12 39.11 -17.74 22.69
C LEU A 12 37.77 -17.06 22.43
N SER A 13 37.62 -15.83 22.94
CA SER A 13 36.48 -14.97 22.66
C SER A 13 36.66 -14.31 21.29
N THR A 14 36.00 -14.83 20.26
CA THR A 14 35.91 -14.18 18.95
C THR A 14 34.86 -13.07 19.00
N LEU A 15 35.30 -11.83 18.83
CA LEU A 15 34.43 -10.66 18.73
C LEU A 15 33.78 -10.64 17.34
N VAL A 16 32.51 -11.04 17.25
CA VAL A 16 31.72 -10.95 16.02
C VAL A 16 31.12 -9.53 15.94
N LEU A 17 31.58 -8.71 14.99
CA LEU A 17 30.91 -7.46 14.62
C LEU A 17 29.62 -7.81 13.87
N ALA A 18 28.48 -7.81 14.57
CA ALA A 18 27.16 -7.86 13.94
C ALA A 18 26.89 -6.51 13.26
N ALA A 19 26.96 -6.45 11.94
CA ALA A 19 26.43 -5.32 11.19
C ALA A 19 24.91 -5.24 11.38
N PRO A 20 24.31 -4.04 11.54
CA PRO A 20 22.86 -3.94 11.61
C PRO A 20 22.28 -4.33 10.25
N LEU A 21 21.54 -5.44 10.23
CA LEU A 21 20.68 -5.78 9.11
C LEU A 21 19.66 -4.65 9.01
N SER A 22 19.75 -3.82 7.97
CA SER A 22 18.67 -2.91 7.62
C SER A 22 17.51 -3.80 7.22
N THR A 23 16.62 -4.09 8.17
CA THR A 23 15.31 -4.65 7.87
C THR A 23 14.61 -3.61 7.02
N VAL A 24 14.69 -3.78 5.70
CA VAL A 24 13.72 -3.20 4.79
C VAL A 24 12.41 -3.81 5.24
N ALA A 25 11.73 -3.13 6.17
CA ALA A 25 10.36 -3.45 6.52
C ALA A 25 9.64 -3.42 5.19
N ASN A 26 9.21 -4.59 4.72
CA ASN A 26 8.29 -4.71 3.62
C ASN A 26 7.04 -3.99 4.11
N ARG A 27 7.00 -2.66 3.92
CA ARG A 27 5.78 -1.88 3.91
C ARG A 27 5.03 -2.49 2.75
N GLN A 28 4.30 -3.56 3.01
CA GLN A 28 3.21 -3.94 2.13
C GLN A 28 2.47 -2.63 1.93
N ALA A 29 2.47 -2.13 0.69
CA ALA A 29 1.77 -0.91 0.35
C ALA A 29 0.30 -1.17 0.69
N GLN A 30 -0.08 -0.84 1.93
CA GLN A 30 -1.42 -1.02 2.42
C GLN A 30 -2.25 -0.03 1.63
N ASN A 31 -3.16 -0.56 0.82
CA ASN A 31 -4.07 0.29 0.07
C ASN A 31 -4.83 1.19 1.06
N LEU A 32 -4.63 2.50 0.96
CA LEU A 32 -5.28 3.47 1.84
C LEU A 32 -6.70 3.82 1.39
N GLN A 33 -7.14 3.34 0.23
CA GLN A 33 -8.54 3.45 -0.22
C GLN A 33 -9.37 2.33 0.43
N THR A 34 -10.29 2.71 1.31
CA THR A 34 -11.12 1.77 2.07
C THR A 34 -12.47 1.46 1.42
N PHE A 35 -12.88 2.26 0.43
CA PHE A 35 -14.12 2.03 -0.30
C PHE A 35 -14.04 0.75 -1.13
N THR A 36 -14.96 -0.18 -0.89
CA THR A 36 -15.00 -1.51 -1.52
C THR A 36 -16.09 -1.66 -2.59
N GLY A 37 -16.96 -0.66 -2.77
CA GLY A 37 -17.97 -0.67 -3.83
C GLY A 37 -17.29 -0.76 -5.20
N ALA A 38 -17.80 -1.65 -6.06
CA ALA A 38 -17.19 -1.96 -7.36
C ALA A 38 -18.24 -2.33 -8.43
N LEU A 39 -19.08 -1.36 -8.79
CA LEU A 39 -20.05 -1.46 -9.88
C LEU A 39 -19.36 -1.90 -11.17
N GLY A 40 -19.90 -2.92 -11.83
CA GLY A 40 -19.28 -3.53 -13.01
C GLY A 40 -17.94 -4.22 -12.74
N GLY A 41 -17.62 -4.55 -11.48
CA GLY A 41 -16.32 -5.10 -11.08
C GLY A 41 -15.19 -4.06 -11.04
N ILE A 42 -15.52 -2.77 -11.13
CA ILE A 42 -14.54 -1.68 -11.22
C ILE A 42 -14.34 -1.07 -9.83
N ALA A 43 -13.32 -1.54 -9.13
CA ALA A 43 -12.93 -1.04 -7.81
C ALA A 43 -12.21 0.32 -7.91
N ALA A 44 -12.19 1.05 -6.80
CA ALA A 44 -11.43 2.28 -6.69
C ALA A 44 -9.92 2.00 -6.81
N THR A 45 -9.19 2.92 -7.42
CA THR A 45 -7.76 2.72 -7.68
C THR A 45 -7.00 2.72 -6.34
N PRO A 46 -6.13 1.74 -6.06
CA PRO A 46 -5.39 1.70 -4.81
C PRO A 46 -4.56 2.97 -4.58
N ILE A 47 -4.44 3.33 -3.31
CA ILE A 47 -3.55 4.40 -2.85
C ILE A 47 -2.38 3.73 -2.12
N GLU A 48 -1.18 3.94 -2.63
CA GLU A 48 0.04 3.28 -2.17
C GLU A 48 1.05 4.32 -1.65
N ASP A 49 2.06 3.84 -0.92
CA ASP A 49 3.24 4.65 -0.58
C ASP A 49 4.04 4.92 -1.87
N SER A 50 4.27 6.19 -2.18
CA SER A 50 5.01 6.58 -3.39
C SER A 50 6.53 6.37 -3.28
N GLY A 51 7.04 6.17 -2.07
CA GLY A 51 8.46 6.19 -1.76
C GLY A 51 9.09 7.59 -1.75
N ASN A 52 8.31 8.65 -1.98
CA ASN A 52 8.76 10.04 -1.92
C ASN A 52 8.22 10.73 -0.66
N PRO A 53 9.07 11.17 0.29
CA PRO A 53 8.62 11.80 1.53
C PRO A 53 7.86 13.13 1.32
N ASP A 54 8.12 13.85 0.22
CA ASP A 54 7.44 15.11 -0.09
C ASP A 54 6.06 14.89 -0.74
N ARG A 55 5.83 13.70 -1.33
CA ARG A 55 4.59 13.34 -2.04
C ARG A 55 4.23 11.88 -1.76
N GLN A 56 4.02 11.57 -0.49
CA GLN A 56 3.95 10.21 0.06
C GLN A 56 2.86 9.29 -0.51
N PHE A 57 1.82 9.81 -1.16
CA PHE A 57 0.71 9.01 -1.67
C PHE A 57 0.78 8.84 -3.18
N SER A 58 0.55 7.64 -3.70
CA SER A 58 0.52 7.33 -5.14
C SER A 58 -0.81 6.71 -5.54
N VAL A 59 -1.37 7.13 -6.68
CA VAL A 59 -2.58 6.57 -7.30
C VAL A 59 -2.29 6.35 -8.78
N LYS A 60 -1.99 5.10 -9.17
CA LYS A 60 -1.66 4.75 -10.57
C LYS A 60 -0.56 5.65 -11.17
N GLY A 61 0.46 5.97 -10.38
CA GLY A 61 1.61 6.79 -10.80
C GLY A 61 1.44 8.31 -10.59
N ASP A 62 0.23 8.80 -10.34
CA ASP A 62 0.02 10.18 -9.86
C ASP A 62 0.38 10.24 -8.37
N THR A 63 1.22 11.20 -7.94
CA THR A 63 1.58 11.33 -6.52
C THR A 63 0.97 12.56 -5.84
N PHE A 64 0.76 12.50 -4.53
CA PHE A 64 0.05 13.52 -3.77
C PHE A 64 0.74 13.78 -2.44
N VAL A 65 0.73 15.05 -2.03
CA VAL A 65 1.18 15.47 -0.69
C VAL A 65 0.15 15.05 0.36
N ASN A 66 -1.13 15.21 0.03
CA ASN A 66 -2.27 15.03 0.95
C ASN A 66 -3.06 13.76 0.60
N LEU A 67 -3.44 12.99 1.64
CA LEU A 67 -4.20 11.75 1.47
C LEU A 67 -5.59 12.03 0.86
N SER A 68 -6.26 13.11 1.27
CA SER A 68 -7.57 13.49 0.73
C SER A 68 -7.56 13.70 -0.78
N ALA A 69 -6.50 14.30 -1.33
CA ALA A 69 -6.34 14.48 -2.77
C ALA A 69 -6.15 13.13 -3.50
N ALA A 70 -5.40 12.21 -2.89
CA ALA A 70 -5.23 10.86 -3.42
C ALA A 70 -6.56 10.06 -3.38
N LEU A 71 -7.34 10.18 -2.30
CA LEU A 71 -8.66 9.56 -2.17
C LEU A 71 -9.63 10.08 -3.24
N GLN A 72 -9.68 11.39 -3.45
CA GLN A 72 -10.48 11.98 -4.52
C GLN A 72 -10.06 11.45 -5.89
N ARG A 73 -8.76 11.43 -6.18
CA ARG A 73 -8.23 10.89 -7.44
C ARG A 73 -8.61 9.42 -7.63
N SER A 74 -8.54 8.62 -6.58
CA SER A 74 -8.90 7.20 -6.57
C SER A 74 -10.37 6.99 -6.96
N CYS A 75 -11.29 7.78 -6.38
CA CYS A 75 -12.71 7.77 -6.73
C CYS A 75 -12.97 8.27 -8.16
N ASP A 76 -12.27 9.31 -8.62
CA ASP A 76 -12.41 9.83 -9.99
C ASP A 76 -11.94 8.81 -11.04
N GLN A 77 -10.85 8.08 -10.76
CA GLN A 77 -10.39 6.99 -11.63
C GLN A 77 -11.40 5.85 -11.70
N GLN A 78 -12.05 5.52 -10.57
CA GLN A 78 -13.13 4.55 -10.53
C GLN A 78 -14.30 4.98 -11.40
N PHE A 79 -14.74 6.23 -11.25
CA PHE A 79 -15.83 6.80 -12.04
C PHE A 79 -15.51 6.73 -13.53
N ASN A 80 -14.33 7.19 -13.95
CA ASN A 80 -13.94 7.19 -15.36
C ASN A 80 -13.92 5.78 -15.96
N ALA A 81 -13.35 4.81 -15.23
CA ALA A 81 -13.35 3.42 -15.67
C ALA A 81 -14.78 2.86 -15.76
N CYS A 82 -15.64 3.14 -14.77
CA CYS A 82 -17.05 2.75 -14.77
C CYS A 82 -17.82 3.39 -15.93
N ALA A 83 -17.69 4.69 -16.13
CA ALA A 83 -18.36 5.43 -17.20
C ALA A 83 -17.93 4.93 -18.58
N ASN A 84 -16.65 4.60 -18.75
CA ASN A 84 -16.16 3.98 -19.99
C ASN A 84 -16.81 2.61 -20.23
N ALA A 85 -16.96 1.78 -19.20
CA ALA A 85 -17.65 0.49 -19.31
C ALA A 85 -19.14 0.64 -19.65
N ALA A 86 -19.83 1.58 -18.98
CA ALA A 86 -21.22 1.90 -19.28
C ALA A 86 -21.39 2.38 -20.74
N ASN A 87 -20.53 3.30 -21.20
CA ASN A 87 -20.55 3.80 -22.56
C ASN A 87 -20.18 2.75 -23.62
N ALA A 88 -19.34 1.77 -23.26
CA ALA A 88 -18.99 0.64 -24.11
C ALA A 88 -20.07 -0.45 -24.15
N GLY A 89 -21.12 -0.35 -23.33
CA GLY A 89 -22.17 -1.37 -23.23
C GLY A 89 -21.70 -2.69 -22.60
N THR A 90 -20.60 -2.67 -21.84
CA THR A 90 -20.01 -3.88 -21.23
C THR A 90 -20.67 -4.29 -19.92
N GLY A 91 -21.69 -3.55 -19.46
CA GLY A 91 -22.45 -3.85 -18.25
C GLY A 91 -23.89 -3.36 -18.28
N ASN A 92 -24.72 -3.89 -17.40
CA ASN A 92 -26.12 -3.49 -17.23
C ASN A 92 -26.25 -2.36 -16.19
N PHE A 93 -25.55 -1.26 -16.42
CA PHE A 93 -25.56 -0.07 -15.58
C PHE A 93 -25.26 1.18 -16.43
N THR A 94 -25.60 2.35 -15.89
CA THR A 94 -25.50 3.64 -16.57
C THR A 94 -24.35 4.48 -16.01
N VAL A 95 -24.00 5.56 -16.72
CA VAL A 95 -23.06 6.57 -16.19
C VAL A 95 -23.62 7.23 -14.92
N ALA A 96 -24.94 7.33 -14.77
CA ALA A 96 -25.56 7.85 -13.55
C ALA A 96 -25.29 6.93 -12.34
N ASP A 97 -25.34 5.60 -12.54
CA ASP A 97 -24.97 4.64 -11.49
C ASP A 97 -23.48 4.76 -11.12
N CYS A 98 -22.61 5.01 -12.12
CA CYS A 98 -21.20 5.31 -11.87
C CYS A 98 -21.01 6.58 -11.03
N SER A 99 -21.79 7.63 -11.30
CA SER A 99 -21.75 8.87 -10.51
C SER A 99 -22.25 8.66 -9.08
N ALA A 100 -23.30 7.85 -8.90
CA ALA A 100 -23.76 7.45 -7.57
C ALA A 100 -22.66 6.70 -6.79
N GLN A 101 -21.94 5.80 -7.46
CA GLN A 101 -20.78 5.14 -6.87
C GLN A 101 -19.66 6.12 -6.53
N GLN A 102 -19.35 7.09 -7.40
CA GLN A 102 -18.34 8.12 -7.11
C GLN A 102 -18.68 8.91 -5.85
N ASN A 103 -19.95 9.29 -5.69
CA ASN A 103 -20.43 9.99 -4.50
C ASN A 103 -20.31 9.12 -3.25
N ALA A 104 -20.65 7.83 -3.33
CA ALA A 104 -20.48 6.89 -2.24
C ALA A 104 -19.00 6.69 -1.87
N CYS A 105 -18.12 6.62 -2.88
CA CYS A 105 -16.66 6.57 -2.69
C CYS A 105 -16.15 7.83 -1.99
N GLY A 106 -16.55 9.01 -2.45
CA GLY A 106 -16.16 10.28 -1.83
C GLY A 106 -16.69 10.45 -0.42
N ALA A 107 -17.90 9.95 -0.11
CA ALA A 107 -18.48 10.02 1.23
C ALA A 107 -17.87 9.03 2.24
N ALA A 108 -17.21 7.97 1.77
CA ALA A 108 -16.57 6.96 2.61
C ALA A 108 -15.15 7.35 3.06
N ASN A 109 -14.62 8.48 2.56
CA ASN A 109 -13.22 8.90 2.64
C ASN A 109 -13.08 10.30 3.24
#